data_AF-A0AAV8V7F9-F1
#
_entry.id   AF-A0AAV8V7F9-F1
#
_cell.length_a   1.000
_cell.length_b   1.000
_cell.length_c   1.000
_cell.angle_alpha   90.00
_cell.angle_beta   90.00
_cell.angle_gamma   90.00
#
_symmetry.space_group_name_H-M   'P 1'
#
loop_
_entity.id
_entity.type
_entity.pdbx_description
1 polymer ?
#
loop_
_entity_poly.entity_id
_entity_poly.type
_entity_poly.pdbx_seq_one_letter_code
_entity_poly.pdbx_strand_id
1 'polypeptide(L)'
;MALNEVQNEFKDASEQGCTYELIIRGIAISTVEEMRKSLSMARRLELSGDSVKYPDYPYTAEEDVEAVTKSLDELQPLVGQFSDSSYSNNFHTYQSKLSHLLHRLEHVDDGETTRRSELLARTLTILDELHRRAEEFTKSKSVSPQLSFLEQNEFSANIHPTRQSSSSSPPRASPVAIKPILPNKWALKFSGDKKGLSLSAFLERVEELRVARHVSKEILLESGIDLFTGRAYQFYLAYRSQVTTWDDFVGLLREEYLSANYNEKLFEEIRHRT
;
A
#
# COMPACT_ATOMS: atom_id res chain seq x y z
N MET A 1 -16.19 -25.34 -14.66
CA MET A 1 -16.72 -24.44 -15.70
C MET A 1 -16.93 -23.02 -15.18
N ALA A 2 -17.50 -22.80 -13.99
CA ALA A 2 -17.76 -21.46 -13.44
C ALA A 2 -16.53 -20.53 -13.26
N LEU A 3 -15.31 -21.04 -13.07
CA LEU A 3 -14.11 -20.21 -12.90
C LEU A 3 -13.64 -19.50 -14.19
N ASN A 4 -13.87 -20.09 -15.36
CA ASN A 4 -13.47 -19.48 -16.64
C ASN A 4 -14.46 -18.40 -17.10
N GLU A 5 -15.73 -18.53 -16.71
CA GLU A 5 -16.79 -17.58 -17.03
C GLU A 5 -16.60 -16.29 -16.22
N VAL A 6 -16.29 -16.43 -14.93
CA VAL A 6 -15.90 -15.32 -14.05
C VAL A 6 -14.61 -14.65 -14.55
N GLN A 7 -13.59 -15.40 -14.99
CA GLN A 7 -12.36 -14.78 -15.52
C GLN A 7 -12.57 -14.00 -16.83
N ASN A 8 -13.53 -14.38 -17.68
CA ASN A 8 -13.85 -13.65 -18.90
C ASN A 8 -14.65 -12.37 -18.61
N GLU A 9 -15.66 -12.43 -17.73
CA GLU A 9 -16.38 -11.22 -17.29
C GLU A 9 -15.44 -10.23 -16.56
N PHE A 10 -14.45 -10.74 -15.83
CA PHE A 10 -13.43 -9.90 -15.17
C PHE A 10 -12.52 -9.18 -16.16
N LYS A 11 -12.28 -9.75 -17.35
CA LYS A 11 -11.48 -9.12 -18.40
C LYS A 11 -12.28 -8.03 -19.11
N ASP A 12 -13.55 -8.29 -19.40
CA ASP A 12 -14.48 -7.33 -20.01
C ASP A 12 -14.74 -6.11 -19.10
N ALA A 13 -14.90 -6.31 -17.79
CA ALA A 13 -15.10 -5.20 -16.85
C ALA A 13 -13.85 -4.32 -16.66
N SER A 14 -12.64 -4.89 -16.80
CA SER A 14 -11.38 -4.12 -16.84
C SER A 14 -11.26 -3.30 -18.13
N GLU A 15 -11.75 -3.83 -19.24
CA GLU A 15 -11.71 -3.20 -20.55
C GLU A 15 -12.67 -2.02 -20.61
N GLN A 16 -13.91 -2.18 -20.13
CA GLN A 16 -14.91 -1.11 -20.07
C GLN A 16 -14.45 0.11 -19.27
N GLY A 17 -13.78 -0.08 -18.12
CA GLY A 17 -13.23 1.03 -17.33
C GLY A 17 -12.09 1.76 -18.05
N CYS A 18 -11.22 1.03 -18.76
CA CYS A 18 -10.17 1.66 -19.56
C CYS A 18 -10.75 2.43 -20.76
N THR A 19 -11.79 1.88 -21.40
CA THR A 19 -12.49 2.50 -22.52
C THR A 19 -13.13 3.81 -22.10
N TYR A 20 -13.85 3.81 -20.98
CA TYR A 20 -14.47 4.99 -20.41
C TYR A 20 -13.44 6.11 -20.15
N GLU A 21 -12.36 5.80 -19.42
CA GLU A 21 -11.34 6.79 -19.06
C GLU A 21 -10.58 7.39 -20.25
N LEU A 22 -10.47 6.66 -21.36
CA LEU A 22 -9.86 7.17 -22.59
C LEU A 22 -10.84 8.02 -23.40
N ILE A 23 -12.11 7.62 -23.45
CA ILE A 23 -13.18 8.35 -24.14
C ILE A 23 -13.39 9.74 -23.49
N ILE A 24 -13.48 9.83 -22.16
CA ILE A 24 -13.60 11.13 -21.46
C ILE A 24 -12.36 12.02 -21.68
N ARG A 25 -11.23 11.42 -22.06
CA ARG A 25 -9.98 12.13 -22.35
C ARG A 25 -9.76 12.41 -23.84
N GLY A 26 -10.68 11.99 -24.71
CA GLY A 26 -10.56 12.14 -26.16
C GLY A 26 -9.43 11.32 -26.78
N ILE A 27 -9.00 10.23 -26.11
CA ILE A 27 -7.91 9.38 -26.58
C ILE A 27 -8.50 8.21 -27.38
N ALA A 28 -7.92 7.93 -28.55
CA ALA A 28 -8.35 6.83 -29.40
C ALA A 28 -8.27 5.48 -28.68
N ILE A 29 -9.33 4.68 -28.80
CA ILE A 29 -9.41 3.33 -28.26
C ILE A 29 -8.61 2.40 -29.19
N SER A 30 -7.73 1.59 -28.61
CA SER A 30 -6.97 0.57 -29.34
C SER A 30 -6.95 -0.74 -28.53
N THR A 31 -5.88 -1.53 -28.55
CA THR A 31 -5.82 -2.77 -27.75
C THR A 31 -5.79 -2.49 -26.24
N VAL A 32 -6.31 -3.38 -25.39
CA VAL A 32 -6.34 -3.20 -23.91
C VAL A 32 -4.97 -2.85 -23.31
N GLU A 33 -3.89 -3.41 -23.84
CA GLU A 33 -2.51 -3.12 -23.43
C GLU A 33 -2.12 -1.67 -23.73
N GLU A 34 -2.43 -1.21 -24.94
CA GLU A 34 -2.21 0.16 -25.38
C GLU A 34 -3.14 1.14 -24.67
N MET A 35 -4.38 0.75 -24.39
CA MET A 35 -5.32 1.54 -23.60
C MET A 35 -4.77 1.83 -22.21
N ARG A 36 -4.26 0.80 -21.51
CA ARG A 36 -3.60 0.95 -20.20
C ARG A 36 -2.37 1.85 -20.28
N LYS A 37 -1.58 1.73 -21.34
CA LYS A 37 -0.38 2.54 -21.58
C LYS A 37 -0.73 4.01 -21.83
N SER A 38 -1.72 4.27 -22.67
CA SER A 38 -2.25 5.61 -22.98
C SER A 38 -2.85 6.28 -21.76
N LEU A 39 -3.60 5.52 -20.95
CA LEU A 39 -4.20 6.00 -19.70
C LEU A 39 -3.14 6.31 -18.63
N SER A 40 -2.10 5.49 -18.53
CA SER A 40 -0.94 5.75 -17.66
C SER A 40 -0.18 7.01 -18.10
N MET A 41 -0.01 7.21 -19.41
CA MET A 41 0.62 8.40 -19.97
C MET A 41 -0.23 9.66 -19.74
N ALA A 42 -1.55 9.60 -19.94
CA ALA A 42 -2.47 10.70 -19.70
C ALA A 42 -2.47 11.13 -18.22
N ARG A 43 -2.56 10.17 -17.30
CA ARG A 43 -2.46 10.44 -15.85
C ARG A 43 -1.11 11.02 -15.45
N ARG A 44 -0.04 10.71 -16.18
CA ARG A 44 1.29 11.30 -15.95
C ARG A 44 1.34 12.75 -16.41
N LEU A 45 0.73 13.07 -17.56
CA LEU A 45 0.63 14.43 -18.09
C LEU A 45 -0.23 15.33 -17.18
N GLU A 46 -1.33 14.80 -16.65
CA GLU A 46 -2.16 15.42 -15.62
C GLU A 46 -1.35 15.78 -14.36
N LEU A 47 -0.51 14.85 -13.89
CA LEU A 47 0.32 15.07 -12.71
C LEU A 47 1.44 16.09 -12.94
N SER A 48 1.91 16.27 -14.17
CA SER A 48 2.89 17.31 -14.49
C SER A 48 2.29 18.71 -14.60
N GLY A 49 0.97 18.86 -14.43
CA GLY A 49 0.29 20.16 -14.51
C GLY A 49 0.18 20.71 -15.93
N ASP A 50 0.44 19.87 -16.95
CA ASP A 50 0.14 20.25 -18.33
C ASP A 50 -1.38 20.30 -18.46
N SER A 51 -1.90 21.45 -18.90
CA SER A 51 -3.33 21.65 -19.11
C SER A 51 -3.76 20.85 -20.33
N VAL A 52 -4.10 19.58 -20.11
CA VAL A 52 -4.75 18.76 -21.12
C VAL A 52 -6.17 19.27 -21.26
N LYS A 53 -6.50 19.85 -22.42
CA LYS A 53 -7.88 20.18 -22.75
C LYS A 53 -8.64 18.88 -23.02
N TYR A 54 -9.55 18.54 -22.12
CA TYR A 54 -10.44 17.40 -22.32
C TYR A 54 -11.60 17.78 -23.23
N PRO A 55 -12.09 16.83 -24.05
CA PRO A 55 -13.35 17.02 -24.75
C PRO A 55 -14.51 17.18 -23.76
N ASP A 56 -15.63 17.70 -24.25
CA ASP A 56 -16.86 17.72 -23.48
C ASP A 56 -17.23 16.29 -23.06
N TYR A 57 -17.70 16.16 -21.82
CA TYR A 57 -18.01 14.88 -21.22
C TYR A 57 -19.03 14.12 -22.09
N PRO A 58 -18.69 12.92 -22.61
CA PRO A 58 -19.44 12.31 -23.70
C PRO A 58 -20.60 11.42 -23.24
N TYR A 59 -20.82 11.26 -21.93
CA TYR A 59 -21.85 10.41 -21.36
C TYR A 59 -22.98 11.23 -20.76
N THR A 60 -24.19 10.70 -20.84
CA THR A 60 -25.36 11.24 -20.17
C THR A 60 -25.41 10.80 -18.70
N ALA A 61 -26.14 11.55 -17.86
CA ALA A 61 -26.31 11.20 -16.46
C ALA A 61 -26.93 9.80 -16.28
N GLU A 62 -27.89 9.44 -17.13
CA GLU A 62 -28.54 8.12 -17.14
C GLU A 62 -27.56 6.99 -17.47
N GLU A 63 -26.65 7.19 -18.42
CA GLU A 63 -25.63 6.19 -18.77
C GLU A 63 -24.62 5.96 -17.64
N ASP A 64 -24.27 7.01 -16.89
CA ASP A 64 -23.43 6.88 -15.70
C ASP A 64 -24.15 6.19 -14.56
N VAL A 65 -25.40 6.55 -14.28
CA VAL A 65 -26.22 5.93 -13.24
C VAL A 65 -26.38 4.43 -13.52
N GLU A 66 -26.72 4.04 -14.75
CA GLU A 66 -26.87 2.64 -15.14
C GLU A 66 -25.55 1.88 -14.99
N ALA A 67 -24.45 2.42 -15.52
CA ALA A 67 -23.18 1.73 -15.47
C ALA A 67 -22.59 1.63 -14.05
N VAL A 68 -22.82 2.64 -13.21
CA VAL A 68 -22.45 2.59 -11.78
C VAL A 68 -23.29 1.55 -11.05
N THR A 69 -24.60 1.55 -11.26
CA THR A 69 -25.52 0.57 -10.63
C THR A 69 -25.10 -0.85 -10.97
N LYS A 70 -24.92 -1.16 -12.26
CA LYS A 70 -24.48 -2.47 -12.72
C LYS A 70 -23.13 -2.88 -12.10
N SER A 71 -22.17 -1.96 -12.08
CA SER A 71 -20.85 -2.25 -11.51
C SER A 71 -20.89 -2.50 -9.99
N LEU A 72 -21.76 -1.80 -9.26
CA LEU A 72 -21.96 -2.02 -7.82
C LEU A 72 -22.62 -3.38 -7.55
N ASP A 73 -23.60 -3.78 -8.37
CA ASP A 73 -24.25 -5.09 -8.26
C ASP A 73 -23.27 -6.24 -8.50
N GLU A 74 -22.31 -6.07 -9.41
CA GLU A 74 -21.23 -7.04 -9.66
C GLU A 74 -20.17 -7.04 -8.53
N LEU A 75 -19.78 -5.87 -8.02
CA LEU A 75 -18.72 -5.76 -7.01
C LEU A 75 -19.16 -6.19 -5.62
N GLN A 76 -20.42 -5.96 -5.24
CA GLN A 76 -20.94 -6.27 -3.91
C GLN A 76 -20.72 -7.74 -3.48
N PRO A 77 -21.07 -8.77 -4.28
CA PRO A 77 -20.83 -10.16 -3.90
C PRO A 77 -19.34 -10.52 -3.88
N LEU A 78 -18.52 -9.90 -4.74
CA LEU A 78 -17.08 -10.14 -4.78
C LEU A 78 -16.38 -9.62 -3.53
N VAL A 79 -16.72 -8.41 -3.10
CA VAL A 79 -16.23 -7.83 -1.83
C VAL A 79 -16.78 -8.63 -0.65
N GLY A 80 -18.03 -9.09 -0.70
CA GLY A 80 -18.62 -9.95 0.34
C GLY A 80 -17.94 -11.32 0.48
N GLN A 81 -17.18 -11.79 -0.52
CA GLN A 81 -16.39 -13.02 -0.47
C GLN A 81 -14.89 -12.76 -0.32
N PHE A 82 -14.49 -11.48 -0.26
CA PHE A 82 -13.10 -11.11 -0.15
C PHE A 82 -12.51 -11.63 1.17
N SER A 83 -11.40 -12.34 1.05
CA SER A 83 -10.72 -13.04 2.15
C SER A 83 -9.19 -12.96 2.02
N ASP A 84 -8.69 -11.90 1.38
CA ASP A 84 -7.26 -11.66 1.19
C ASP A 84 -6.78 -10.43 1.97
N SER A 85 -5.48 -10.14 1.93
CA SER A 85 -4.90 -8.93 2.52
C SER A 85 -5.09 -7.70 1.61
N SER A 86 -4.92 -6.52 2.20
CA SER A 86 -4.86 -5.23 1.50
C SER A 86 -3.75 -5.11 0.45
N TYR A 87 -2.74 -5.98 0.48
CA TYR A 87 -1.67 -6.05 -0.52
C TYR A 87 -2.00 -6.96 -1.72
N SER A 88 -3.18 -7.57 -1.74
CA SER A 88 -3.56 -8.48 -2.83
C SER A 88 -3.92 -7.71 -4.10
N ASN A 89 -3.66 -8.32 -5.26
CA ASN A 89 -4.07 -7.76 -6.54
C ASN A 89 -5.59 -7.56 -6.62
N ASN A 90 -6.37 -8.47 -6.00
CA ASN A 90 -7.82 -8.36 -5.91
C ASN A 90 -8.25 -7.12 -5.14
N PHE A 91 -7.61 -6.83 -3.99
CA PHE A 91 -7.88 -5.62 -3.22
C PHE A 91 -7.66 -4.36 -4.06
N HIS A 92 -6.48 -4.21 -4.68
CA HIS A 92 -6.17 -3.05 -5.51
C HIS A 92 -7.08 -2.93 -6.73
N THR A 93 -7.49 -4.07 -7.30
CA THR A 93 -8.45 -4.09 -8.42
C THR A 93 -9.81 -3.59 -7.98
N TYR A 94 -10.37 -4.09 -6.88
CA TYR A 94 -11.67 -3.67 -6.37
C TYR A 94 -11.64 -2.21 -5.90
N GLN A 95 -10.58 -1.79 -5.22
CA GLN A 95 -10.37 -0.42 -4.81
C GLN A 95 -10.30 0.54 -6.02
N SER A 96 -9.54 0.17 -7.06
CA SER A 96 -9.46 0.98 -8.28
C SER A 96 -10.80 1.07 -9.00
N LYS A 97 -11.59 -0.01 -9.02
CA LYS A 97 -12.94 0.00 -9.60
C LYS A 97 -13.87 0.90 -8.80
N LEU A 98 -13.91 0.79 -7.48
CA LEU A 98 -14.74 1.66 -6.61
C LEU A 98 -14.34 3.14 -6.75
N SER A 99 -13.04 3.43 -6.82
CA SER A 99 -12.55 4.80 -7.07
C SER A 99 -13.02 5.34 -8.42
N HIS A 100 -13.08 4.49 -9.44
CA HIS A 100 -13.60 4.88 -10.75
C HIS A 100 -15.09 5.20 -10.68
N LEU A 101 -15.88 4.39 -9.96
CA LEU A 101 -17.31 4.64 -9.76
C LEU A 101 -17.57 5.97 -9.04
N LEU A 102 -16.76 6.32 -8.03
CA LEU A 102 -16.84 7.62 -7.37
C LEU A 102 -16.61 8.78 -8.34
N HIS A 103 -15.67 8.63 -9.27
CA HIS A 103 -15.39 9.66 -10.27
C HIS A 103 -16.53 9.79 -11.30
N ARG A 104 -17.16 8.68 -11.70
CA ARG A 104 -18.37 8.74 -12.55
C ARG A 104 -19.51 9.47 -11.86
N LEU A 105 -19.73 9.18 -10.57
CA LEU A 105 -20.75 9.84 -9.77
C LEU A 105 -20.50 11.33 -9.59
N GLU A 106 -19.26 11.80 -9.70
CA GLU A 106 -18.93 13.23 -9.67
C GLU A 106 -19.56 13.99 -10.84
N HIS A 107 -19.71 13.33 -12.00
CA HIS A 107 -20.22 13.91 -13.24
C HIS A 107 -21.74 13.76 -13.43
N VAL A 108 -22.44 13.04 -12.55
CA VAL A 108 -23.91 12.93 -12.59
C VAL A 108 -24.51 14.25 -12.12
N ASP A 109 -25.27 14.91 -12.98
CA ASP A 109 -25.84 16.24 -12.76
C ASP A 109 -26.71 16.34 -11.49
N ASP A 110 -26.80 17.55 -10.91
CA ASP A 110 -27.50 17.83 -9.65
C ASP A 110 -29.02 17.56 -9.73
N GLY A 111 -29.59 17.46 -10.94
CA GLY A 111 -31.00 17.09 -11.14
C GLY A 111 -31.39 15.72 -10.56
N GLU A 112 -30.44 14.78 -10.45
CA GLU A 112 -30.64 13.42 -9.93
C GLU A 112 -30.03 13.24 -8.51
N THR A 113 -30.01 14.32 -7.70
CA THR A 113 -29.38 14.37 -6.37
C THR A 113 -29.70 13.15 -5.49
N THR A 114 -30.96 12.68 -5.48
CA THR A 114 -31.38 11.54 -4.66
C THR A 114 -30.73 10.23 -5.10
N ARG A 115 -30.75 9.93 -6.41
CA ARG A 115 -30.12 8.70 -6.95
C ARG A 115 -28.61 8.75 -6.83
N ARG A 116 -28.01 9.91 -7.12
CA ARG A 116 -26.56 10.14 -6.91
C ARG A 116 -26.17 9.89 -5.45
N SER A 117 -26.93 10.41 -4.50
CA SER A 117 -26.66 10.23 -3.07
C SER A 117 -26.77 8.76 -2.64
N GLU A 118 -27.76 8.03 -3.15
CA GLU A 118 -27.93 6.60 -2.89
C GLU A 118 -26.75 5.77 -3.43
N LEU A 119 -26.37 6.00 -4.69
CA LEU A 119 -25.23 5.31 -5.31
C LEU A 119 -23.90 5.65 -4.64
N LEU A 120 -23.73 6.90 -4.22
CA LEU A 120 -22.55 7.32 -3.47
C LEU A 120 -22.46 6.60 -2.13
N ALA A 121 -23.56 6.58 -1.35
CA ALA A 121 -23.61 5.87 -0.08
C ALA A 121 -23.33 4.37 -0.26
N ARG A 122 -23.89 3.76 -1.30
CA ARG A 122 -23.65 2.35 -1.64
C ARG A 122 -22.19 2.09 -2.01
N THR A 123 -21.58 2.95 -2.82
CA THR A 123 -20.17 2.85 -3.21
C THR A 123 -19.24 2.95 -1.99
N LEU A 124 -19.50 3.90 -1.10
CA LEU A 124 -18.73 4.07 0.14
C LEU A 124 -18.90 2.89 1.10
N THR A 125 -20.11 2.32 1.18
CA THR A 125 -20.38 1.13 2.01
C THR A 125 -19.57 -0.08 1.53
N ILE A 126 -19.52 -0.32 0.22
CA ILE A 126 -18.73 -1.41 -0.36
C ILE A 126 -17.23 -1.16 -0.15
N LEU A 127 -16.79 0.10 -0.26
CA LEU A 127 -15.40 0.47 -0.01
C LEU A 127 -14.98 0.25 1.45
N ASP A 128 -15.85 0.59 2.41
CA ASP A 128 -15.61 0.34 3.83
C ASP A 128 -15.53 -1.17 4.12
N GLU A 129 -16.48 -1.94 3.59
CA GLU A 129 -16.50 -3.41 3.73
C GLU A 129 -15.23 -4.07 3.17
N LEU A 130 -14.73 -3.60 2.03
CA LEU A 130 -13.47 -4.07 1.45
C LEU A 130 -12.28 -3.83 2.38
N HIS A 131 -12.16 -2.63 2.95
CA HIS A 131 -11.08 -2.30 3.88
C HIS A 131 -11.20 -3.09 5.19
N ARG A 132 -12.41 -3.16 5.76
CA ARG A 132 -12.70 -3.93 6.99
C ARG A 132 -12.26 -5.39 6.86
N ARG A 133 -12.62 -6.05 5.76
CA ARG A 133 -12.24 -7.44 5.50
C ARG A 133 -10.74 -7.62 5.31
N ALA A 134 -10.10 -6.70 4.59
CA ALA A 134 -8.65 -6.73 4.41
C ALA A 134 -7.93 -6.61 5.76
N GLU A 135 -8.41 -5.76 6.66
CA GLU A 135 -7.89 -5.65 8.02
C GLU A 135 -8.14 -6.91 8.85
N GLU A 136 -9.35 -7.47 8.83
CA GLU A 136 -9.69 -8.70 9.56
C GLU A 136 -8.81 -9.88 9.16
N PHE A 137 -8.48 -9.99 7.87
CA PHE A 137 -7.54 -10.98 7.38
C PHE A 137 -6.13 -10.78 7.96
N THR A 138 -5.65 -9.53 8.02
CA THR A 138 -4.34 -9.23 8.60
C THR A 138 -4.31 -9.50 10.11
N LYS A 139 -5.37 -9.16 10.85
CA LYS A 139 -5.51 -9.43 12.29
C LYS A 139 -5.56 -10.94 12.56
N SER A 140 -6.34 -11.69 11.79
CA SER A 140 -6.50 -13.15 11.95
C SER A 140 -5.20 -13.93 11.69
N LYS A 141 -4.33 -13.45 10.79
CA LYS A 141 -3.00 -14.05 10.57
C LYS A 141 -1.95 -13.62 11.59
N SER A 142 -2.18 -12.54 12.33
CA SER A 142 -1.26 -11.97 13.33
C SER A 142 -1.35 -12.64 14.71
N VAL A 143 -2.41 -13.41 15.01
CA VAL A 143 -2.57 -14.05 16.32
C VAL A 143 -1.91 -15.43 16.32
N SER A 144 -0.63 -15.48 16.70
CA SER A 144 0.00 -16.72 17.17
C SER A 144 -0.15 -16.80 18.70
N PRO A 145 -0.63 -17.91 19.29
CA PRO A 145 -0.86 -18.03 20.72
C PRO A 145 0.46 -18.38 21.44
N GLN A 146 1.05 -17.41 22.14
CA GLN A 146 2.15 -17.65 23.08
C GLN A 146 1.96 -16.77 24.33
N LEU A 147 0.89 -16.99 25.10
CA LEU A 147 0.80 -16.51 26.48
C LEU A 147 0.02 -17.52 27.33
N SER A 148 0.68 -18.63 27.63
CA SER A 148 0.25 -19.54 28.68
C SER A 148 1.46 -20.32 29.20
N PHE A 149 2.43 -19.62 29.80
CA PHE A 149 3.43 -20.24 30.67
C PHE A 149 4.21 -19.14 31.41
N LEU A 150 3.74 -18.73 32.59
CA LEU A 150 4.56 -18.17 33.68
C LEU A 150 3.64 -17.88 34.88
N GLU A 151 3.30 -18.94 35.59
CA GLU A 151 2.92 -18.82 37.00
C GLU A 151 3.57 -19.97 37.76
N GLN A 152 4.14 -19.65 38.92
CA GLN A 152 4.78 -20.52 39.92
C GLN A 152 6.29 -20.79 39.74
N ASN A 153 7.09 -20.01 40.46
CA ASN A 153 8.36 -20.50 41.01
C ASN A 153 8.59 -19.87 42.40
N GLU A 154 8.09 -20.56 43.45
CA GLU A 154 8.50 -20.31 44.83
C GLU A 154 9.69 -21.20 45.23
N PHE A 155 10.52 -20.61 46.09
CA PHE A 155 11.71 -21.08 46.77
C PHE A 155 11.78 -22.56 47.21
N SER A 156 12.96 -23.18 47.04
CA SER A 156 13.76 -23.70 48.17
C SER A 156 15.16 -24.16 47.77
N ALA A 157 16.13 -23.82 48.63
CA ALA A 157 17.51 -24.26 48.59
C ALA A 157 17.67 -25.63 49.29
N ASN A 158 18.53 -26.51 48.77
CA ASN A 158 19.25 -27.47 49.61
C ASN A 158 20.53 -28.03 48.94
N ILE A 159 21.49 -28.43 49.78
CA ILE A 159 22.92 -28.59 49.52
C ILE A 159 23.36 -30.08 49.53
N HIS A 160 24.27 -30.49 48.62
CA HIS A 160 25.25 -31.64 48.60
C HIS A 160 24.75 -33.11 48.42
N PRO A 161 25.63 -34.12 48.12
CA PRO A 161 26.77 -34.18 47.17
C PRO A 161 26.88 -35.49 46.32
N THR A 162 27.79 -35.49 45.33
CA THR A 162 28.53 -36.61 44.69
C THR A 162 27.79 -37.86 44.19
N ARG A 163 27.69 -38.02 42.85
CA ARG A 163 28.01 -39.29 42.17
C ARG A 163 28.24 -39.11 40.67
N GLN A 164 29.37 -39.63 40.20
CA GLN A 164 29.68 -39.82 38.78
C GLN A 164 28.57 -40.65 38.12
N SER A 165 28.02 -40.12 37.04
CA SER A 165 27.27 -40.88 36.04
C SER A 165 27.42 -40.13 34.72
N SER A 166 28.08 -40.79 33.78
CA SER A 166 28.15 -40.41 32.37
C SER A 166 26.73 -40.31 31.81
N SER A 167 26.23 -39.10 31.66
CA SER A 167 25.05 -38.80 30.85
C SER A 167 25.41 -37.70 29.87
N SER A 168 25.33 -38.05 28.59
CA SER A 168 25.46 -37.16 27.45
C SER A 168 24.48 -35.99 27.62
N SER A 169 25.04 -34.81 27.85
CA SER A 169 24.30 -33.56 27.84
C SER A 169 23.82 -33.29 26.40
N PRO A 170 22.56 -32.94 26.16
CA PRO A 170 22.20 -32.26 24.92
C PRO A 170 22.92 -30.91 24.89
N PRO A 171 23.35 -30.41 23.71
CA PRO A 171 24.06 -29.15 23.63
C PRO A 171 23.16 -28.04 24.16
N ARG A 172 23.65 -27.35 25.20
CA ARG A 172 23.07 -26.11 25.71
C ARG A 172 23.01 -25.14 24.54
N ALA A 173 21.81 -24.92 24.00
CA ALA A 173 21.58 -23.94 22.96
C ALA A 173 22.05 -22.58 23.48
N SER A 174 23.15 -22.11 22.92
CA SER A 174 23.53 -20.71 22.93
C SER A 174 22.31 -19.86 22.59
N PRO A 175 22.13 -18.67 23.21
CA PRO A 175 21.04 -17.77 22.84
C PRO A 175 21.07 -17.61 21.33
N VAL A 176 19.96 -17.98 20.69
CA VAL A 176 19.84 -17.97 19.24
C VAL A 176 20.21 -16.56 18.80
N ALA A 177 21.39 -16.42 18.20
CA ALA A 177 21.78 -15.18 17.56
C ALA A 177 20.69 -14.90 16.54
N ILE A 178 19.79 -13.95 16.85
CA ILE A 178 18.75 -13.51 15.95
C ILE A 178 19.51 -12.94 14.76
N LYS A 179 19.66 -13.74 13.71
CA LYS A 179 20.35 -13.31 12.50
C LYS A 179 19.64 -12.05 12.03
N PRO A 180 20.34 -10.92 11.87
CA PRO A 180 19.72 -9.68 11.43
C PRO A 180 18.99 -9.96 10.12
N ILE A 181 17.68 -9.74 10.11
CA ILE A 181 16.87 -9.90 8.92
C ILE A 181 17.21 -8.72 8.02
N LEU A 182 17.95 -9.03 6.95
CA LEU A 182 18.41 -8.05 5.98
C LEU A 182 17.23 -7.24 5.39
N PRO A 183 17.46 -5.96 5.04
CA PRO A 183 16.43 -5.07 4.49
C PRO A 183 15.68 -5.63 3.27
N ASN A 184 16.29 -6.51 2.47
CA ASN A 184 15.65 -7.20 1.36
C ASN A 184 14.40 -8.02 1.71
N LYS A 185 14.24 -8.41 2.98
CA LYS A 185 13.08 -9.17 3.46
C LYS A 185 12.01 -8.32 4.12
N TRP A 186 12.16 -6.99 4.14
CA TRP A 186 11.24 -6.10 4.84
C TRP A 186 9.96 -5.81 4.05
N ALA A 187 9.92 -6.16 2.75
CA ALA A 187 8.84 -5.83 1.83
C ALA A 187 8.46 -4.33 1.83
N LEU A 188 9.40 -3.48 2.23
CA LEU A 188 9.25 -2.05 2.35
C LEU A 188 10.07 -1.39 1.25
N LYS A 189 9.40 -0.63 0.39
CA LYS A 189 10.03 0.04 -0.75
C LYS A 189 9.50 1.46 -0.92
N PHE A 190 10.38 2.40 -1.20
CA PHE A 190 10.02 3.79 -1.51
C PHE A 190 10.32 4.09 -2.98
N SER A 191 9.31 4.55 -3.72
CA SER A 191 9.44 4.86 -5.15
C SER A 191 9.81 6.31 -5.44
N GLY A 192 9.60 7.22 -4.47
CA GLY A 192 9.74 8.66 -4.69
C GLY A 192 8.55 9.30 -5.42
N ASP A 193 7.39 8.64 -5.42
CA ASP A 193 6.17 9.20 -6.02
C ASP A 193 5.20 9.69 -4.95
N LYS A 194 4.51 10.80 -5.21
CA LYS A 194 3.52 11.42 -4.31
C LYS A 194 2.27 10.56 -4.04
N LYS A 195 2.12 9.45 -4.77
CA LYS A 195 0.96 8.53 -4.69
C LYS A 195 1.18 7.33 -3.76
N GLY A 196 2.42 7.13 -3.28
CA GLY A 196 2.80 6.01 -2.41
C GLY A 196 2.99 6.44 -0.96
N LEU A 197 3.75 5.63 -0.22
CA LEU A 197 4.16 5.96 1.15
C LEU A 197 4.91 7.29 1.16
N SER A 198 4.50 8.23 2.03
CA SER A 198 5.21 9.51 2.17
C SER A 198 6.64 9.28 2.65
N LEU A 199 7.57 10.18 2.30
CA LEU A 199 8.97 10.03 2.74
C LEU A 199 9.07 9.92 4.26
N SER A 200 8.32 10.74 5.00
CA SER A 200 8.33 10.71 6.47
C SER A 200 7.83 9.37 7.02
N ALA A 201 6.71 8.85 6.51
CA ALA A 201 6.19 7.55 6.93
C ALA A 201 7.11 6.39 6.54
N PHE A 202 7.80 6.49 5.39
CA PHE A 202 8.81 5.52 4.99
C PHE A 202 10.01 5.51 5.95
N LEU A 203 10.58 6.68 6.26
CA LEU A 203 11.74 6.80 7.14
C LEU A 203 11.44 6.31 8.56
N GLU A 204 10.24 6.62 9.08
CA GLU A 204 9.78 6.12 10.36
C GLU A 204 9.69 4.59 10.36
N ARG A 205 9.06 4.01 9.33
CA ARG A 205 8.95 2.55 9.18
C ARG A 205 10.32 1.87 9.04
N VAL A 206 11.25 2.49 8.33
CA VAL A 206 12.63 2.01 8.20
C VAL A 206 13.34 2.00 9.55
N GLU A 207 13.19 3.05 10.36
CA GLU A 207 13.82 3.14 11.68
C GLU A 207 13.22 2.15 12.68
N GLU A 208 11.90 1.97 12.69
CA GLU A 208 11.23 0.94 13.50
C GLU A 208 11.80 -0.45 13.20
N LEU A 209 11.92 -0.80 11.91
CA LEU A 209 12.43 -2.10 11.49
C LEU A 209 13.92 -2.25 11.77
N ARG A 210 14.69 -1.17 11.66
CA ARG A 210 16.11 -1.13 12.00
C ARG A 210 16.33 -1.46 13.47
N VAL A 211 15.59 -0.81 14.36
CA VAL A 211 15.64 -1.04 15.82
C VAL A 211 15.18 -2.46 16.16
N ALA A 212 14.03 -2.87 15.64
CA ALA A 212 13.44 -4.19 15.94
C ALA A 212 14.30 -5.38 15.48
N ARG A 213 15.16 -5.17 14.47
CA ARG A 213 16.01 -6.23 13.88
C ARG A 213 17.49 -6.02 14.11
N HIS A 214 17.86 -5.03 14.94
CA HIS A 214 19.25 -4.67 15.25
C HIS A 214 20.12 -4.49 14.00
N VAL A 215 19.58 -3.85 12.97
CA VAL A 215 20.33 -3.53 11.74
C VAL A 215 21.12 -2.24 11.95
N SER A 216 22.39 -2.23 11.54
CA SER A 216 23.20 -1.02 11.63
C SER A 216 22.89 -0.07 10.47
N LYS A 217 23.19 1.22 10.66
CA LYS A 217 22.95 2.24 9.62
C LYS A 217 23.85 2.02 8.40
N GLU A 218 25.03 1.43 8.57
CA GLU A 218 25.91 1.08 7.44
C GLU A 218 25.26 0.00 6.56
N ILE A 219 24.71 -1.05 7.16
CA ILE A 219 24.01 -2.13 6.42
C ILE A 219 22.80 -1.56 5.70
N LEU A 220 22.10 -0.61 6.31
CA LEU A 220 20.94 0.05 5.72
C LEU A 220 21.31 0.86 4.47
N LEU A 221 22.43 1.59 4.53
CA LEU A 221 22.97 2.32 3.39
C LEU A 221 23.49 1.41 2.28
N GLU A 222 24.09 0.26 2.61
CA GLU A 222 24.51 -0.73 1.62
C GLU A 222 23.33 -1.45 0.97
N SER A 223 22.27 -1.70 1.73
CA SER A 223 21.05 -2.38 1.28
C SER A 223 20.02 -1.41 0.66
N GLY A 224 20.41 -0.17 0.33
CA GLY A 224 19.49 0.82 -0.22
C GLY A 224 18.85 0.38 -1.54
N ILE A 225 19.53 -0.47 -2.33
CA ILE A 225 19.00 -1.06 -3.58
C ILE A 225 17.72 -1.86 -3.36
N ASP A 226 17.55 -2.43 -2.17
CA ASP A 226 16.37 -3.22 -1.80
C ASP A 226 15.24 -2.37 -1.24
N LEU A 227 15.57 -1.18 -0.71
CA LEU A 227 14.66 -0.24 -0.07
C LEU A 227 14.07 0.79 -1.03
N PHE A 228 14.72 1.03 -2.16
CA PHE A 228 14.31 2.04 -3.13
C PHE A 228 13.89 1.43 -4.46
N THR A 229 12.88 2.03 -5.08
CA THR A 229 12.43 1.72 -6.46
C THR A 229 12.18 3.01 -7.22
N GLY A 230 11.89 2.92 -8.52
CA GLY A 230 11.47 4.07 -9.33
C GLY A 230 12.46 5.25 -9.28
N ARG A 231 11.94 6.45 -9.03
CA ARG A 231 12.73 7.69 -8.99
C ARG A 231 13.68 7.72 -7.79
N ALA A 232 13.22 7.25 -6.62
CA ALA A 232 14.06 7.20 -5.43
C ALA A 232 15.24 6.23 -5.58
N TYR A 233 15.09 5.17 -6.38
CA TYR A 233 16.21 4.27 -6.71
C TYR A 233 17.26 4.96 -7.59
N GLN A 234 16.83 5.71 -8.59
CA GLN A 234 17.75 6.50 -9.43
C GLN A 234 18.48 7.56 -8.60
N PHE A 235 17.76 8.22 -7.68
CA PHE A 235 18.34 9.15 -6.72
C PHE A 235 19.37 8.47 -5.82
N TYR A 236 19.03 7.30 -5.26
CA TYR A 236 19.96 6.50 -4.47
C TYR A 236 21.24 6.19 -5.26
N LEU A 237 21.15 5.70 -6.50
CA LEU A 237 22.33 5.41 -7.32
C LEU A 237 23.19 6.66 -7.60
N ALA A 238 22.58 7.81 -7.84
CA ALA A 238 23.28 9.05 -8.17
C ALA A 238 24.08 9.63 -6.98
N TYR A 239 23.55 9.48 -5.76
CA TYR A 239 24.15 10.07 -4.56
C TYR A 239 24.84 9.06 -3.64
N ARG A 240 24.70 7.74 -3.89
CA ARG A 240 25.31 6.69 -3.05
C ARG A 240 26.83 6.80 -2.93
N SER A 241 27.53 7.27 -3.97
CA SER A 241 28.98 7.47 -3.96
C SER A 241 29.41 8.75 -3.23
N GLN A 242 28.48 9.66 -2.97
CA GLN A 242 28.71 10.97 -2.35
C GLN A 242 28.42 10.98 -0.84
N VAL A 243 27.71 9.96 -0.35
CA VAL A 243 27.30 9.82 1.05
C VAL A 243 28.03 8.67 1.74
N THR A 244 28.48 8.91 2.97
CA THR A 244 29.18 7.92 3.79
C THR A 244 28.31 7.34 4.90
N THR A 245 27.27 8.06 5.31
CA THR A 245 26.35 7.60 6.36
C THR A 245 24.91 7.58 5.87
N TRP A 246 24.09 6.74 6.49
CA TRP A 246 22.65 6.71 6.23
C TRP A 246 21.99 8.06 6.53
N ASP A 247 22.44 8.75 7.58
CA ASP A 247 21.85 10.03 8.00
C ASP A 247 22.12 11.14 6.96
N ASP A 248 23.33 11.18 6.37
CA ASP A 248 23.65 12.11 5.28
C ASP A 248 22.76 11.87 4.06
N PHE A 249 22.55 10.58 3.72
CA PHE A 249 21.66 10.20 2.64
C PHE A 249 20.21 10.59 2.91
N VAL A 250 19.71 10.38 4.13
CA VAL A 250 18.38 10.82 4.54
C VAL A 250 18.24 12.35 4.46
N GLY A 251 19.30 13.10 4.79
CA GLY A 251 19.34 14.56 4.61
C GLY A 251 19.07 14.97 3.16
N LEU A 252 19.84 14.42 2.22
CA LEU A 252 19.66 14.68 0.78
C LEU A 252 18.28 14.21 0.27
N LEU A 253 17.82 13.06 0.76
CA LEU A 253 16.52 12.51 0.38
C LEU A 253 15.37 13.41 0.88
N ARG A 254 15.52 14.03 2.05
CA ARG A 254 14.59 15.02 2.59
C ARG A 254 14.58 16.30 1.77
N GLU A 255 15.74 16.81 1.36
CA GLU A 255 15.82 18.01 0.52
C GLU A 255 15.16 17.81 -0.86
N GLU A 256 15.33 16.63 -1.46
CA GLU A 256 14.76 16.32 -2.77
C GLU A 256 13.24 16.08 -2.72
N TYR A 257 12.75 15.36 -1.71
CA TYR A 257 11.37 14.86 -1.68
C TYR A 257 10.45 15.58 -0.70
N LEU A 258 10.96 16.45 0.18
CA LEU A 258 10.15 17.38 0.96
C LEU A 258 10.24 18.75 0.31
N SER A 259 9.07 19.34 0.01
CA SER A 259 9.02 20.73 -0.45
C SER A 259 9.63 21.65 0.62
N ALA A 260 10.32 22.71 0.20
CA ALA A 260 11.01 23.69 1.06
C ALA A 260 10.20 24.18 2.29
N ASN A 261 8.87 24.08 2.22
CA ASN A 261 7.94 24.54 3.25
C ASN A 261 7.57 23.46 4.29
N TYR A 262 8.14 22.25 4.24
CA TYR A 262 7.82 21.20 5.22
C TYR A 262 8.31 21.54 6.63
N ASN A 263 9.54 22.04 6.73
CA ASN A 263 10.07 22.54 8.01
C ASN A 263 9.29 23.76 8.50
N GLU A 264 8.88 24.65 7.59
CA GLU A 264 8.15 25.88 7.94
C GLU A 264 6.73 25.56 8.47
N LYS A 265 6.03 24.60 7.84
CA LYS A 265 4.73 24.08 8.33
C LYS A 265 4.86 23.30 9.64
N LEU A 266 5.93 22.52 9.81
CA LEU A 266 6.18 21.78 11.06
C LEU A 266 6.48 22.74 12.23
N PHE A 267 7.26 23.80 11.97
CA PHE A 267 7.50 24.87 12.95
C PHE A 267 6.24 25.69 13.22
N GLU A 268 5.39 25.96 12.23
CA GLU A 268 4.07 26.57 12.44
C GLU A 268 3.15 25.71 13.30
N GLU A 269 3.13 24.39 13.08
CA GLU A 269 2.30 23.46 13.85
C GLU A 269 2.77 23.32 15.30
N ILE A 270 4.07 23.36 15.56
CA ILE A 270 4.62 23.40 16.93
C ILE A 270 4.32 24.75 17.60
N ARG A 271 4.39 25.86 16.86
CA ARG A 271 4.07 27.21 17.38
C ARG A 271 2.60 27.39 17.73
N HIS A 272 1.70 26.69 17.04
CA HIS A 272 0.26 26.73 17.32
C HIS A 272 -0.19 25.77 18.44
N ARG A 273 0.70 24.90 18.93
CA ARG A 273 0.40 23.95 20.03
C ARG A 273 0.95 24.37 21.40
N THR A 274 1.52 25.57 21.52
CA THR A 274 1.99 26.16 22.80
C THR A 274 1.31 27.50 23.02
#